data_AF-A0AAX4FUL3-F1
#
_entry.id   AF-A0AAX4FUL3-F1
#
_cell.length_a   1.000
_cell.length_b   1.000
_cell.length_c   1.000
_cell.angle_alpha   90.00
_cell.angle_beta   90.00
_cell.angle_gamma   90.00
#
_symmetry.space_group_name_H-M   'P 1'
#
loop_
_entity.id
_entity.type
_entity.pdbx_description
1 polymer ?
#
loop_
_entity_poly.entity_id
_entity_poly.type
_entity_poly.pdbx_seq_one_letter_code
_entity_poly.pdbx_strand_id
1 'polypeptide(L)'
;MKKRLPVSPMLVDLVVNALDSMDGVAFTDLASCPHCGGDVKGYDMRAKRFAVVIENGKRRTIRVMVKRFRCQDCGSLCCADAPFYPNTRLASPIVDLCVLLAQQMPFNRVAQYLREMRLVVDRGTIRNYASREFEFGAIPATDVFGLQLPLSLLNLATLTLNRKGGPIVGAEALAACGFPAADRTPLHPGRPPKERYQRYE
;
A
#
# COMPACT_ATOMS: atom_id res chain seq x y z
N MET A 1 29.15 -14.91 -11.43
CA MET A 1 28.33 -13.84 -12.05
C MET A 1 26.91 -13.92 -11.51
N LYS A 2 26.38 -12.87 -10.89
CA LYS A 2 24.93 -12.81 -10.61
C LYS A 2 24.22 -12.58 -11.95
N LYS A 3 23.43 -13.54 -12.43
CA LYS A 3 22.51 -13.31 -13.54
C LYS A 3 21.61 -12.14 -13.14
N ARG A 4 21.71 -11.00 -13.84
CA ARG A 4 20.73 -9.92 -13.69
C ARG A 4 19.38 -10.48 -14.11
N LEU A 5 18.36 -10.28 -13.28
CA LEU A 5 17.02 -10.66 -13.65
C LEU A 5 16.55 -9.72 -14.78
N PRO A 6 15.77 -10.21 -15.75
CA PRO A 6 15.30 -9.39 -16.86
C PRO A 6 14.14 -8.52 -16.38
N VAL A 7 14.43 -7.46 -15.64
CA VAL A 7 13.46 -6.39 -15.32
C VAL A 7 13.71 -5.23 -16.28
N SER A 8 12.68 -4.87 -17.05
CA SER A 8 12.75 -3.74 -17.99
C SER A 8 13.06 -2.43 -17.24
N PRO A 9 14.01 -1.59 -17.68
CA PRO A 9 14.27 -0.29 -17.06
C PRO A 9 13.02 0.60 -16.99
N MET A 10 12.19 0.55 -18.04
CA MET A 10 10.92 1.28 -18.09
C MET A 10 9.96 0.86 -16.97
N LEU A 11 9.93 -0.43 -16.62
CA LEU A 11 9.15 -0.94 -15.50
C LEU A 11 9.71 -0.43 -14.16
N VAL A 12 11.04 -0.38 -14.01
CA VAL A 12 11.68 0.18 -12.80
C VAL A 12 11.29 1.64 -12.63
N ASP A 13 11.42 2.44 -13.69
CA ASP A 13 11.11 3.88 -13.63
C ASP A 13 9.62 4.12 -13.34
N LEU A 14 8.72 3.32 -13.94
CA LEU A 14 7.29 3.37 -13.67
C LEU A 14 6.98 3.13 -12.19
N VAL A 15 7.54 2.05 -11.62
CA VAL A 15 7.32 1.68 -10.21
C VAL A 15 7.90 2.73 -9.27
N VAL A 16 9.14 3.17 -9.51
CA VAL A 16 9.81 4.16 -8.66
C VAL A 16 9.06 5.48 -8.66
N ASN A 17 8.72 6.02 -9.83
CA ASN A 17 7.98 7.29 -9.93
C ASN A 17 6.61 7.23 -9.26
N ALA A 18 5.89 6.11 -9.39
CA ALA A 18 4.60 5.90 -8.74
C ALA A 18 4.69 5.85 -7.21
N LEU A 19 5.80 5.36 -6.67
CA LEU A 19 6.01 5.26 -5.22
C LEU A 19 6.57 6.54 -4.64
N ASP A 20 7.48 7.21 -5.34
CA ASP A 20 8.06 8.48 -4.90
C ASP A 20 6.98 9.58 -4.80
N SER A 21 6.00 9.56 -5.71
CA SER A 21 4.88 10.52 -5.68
C SER A 21 3.95 10.38 -4.47
N MET A 22 4.04 9.26 -3.75
CA MET A 22 3.26 9.00 -2.54
C MET A 22 3.92 9.56 -1.27
N ASP A 23 5.16 10.04 -1.32
CA ASP A 23 5.84 10.56 -0.14
C ASP A 23 5.16 11.85 0.36
N GLY A 24 4.76 11.85 1.63
CA GLY A 24 4.05 12.96 2.27
C GLY A 24 2.54 13.03 2.00
N VAL A 25 1.96 12.16 1.16
CA VAL A 25 0.51 12.19 0.88
C VAL A 25 -0.30 12.01 2.16
N ALA A 26 -1.28 12.89 2.36
CA ALA A 26 -2.13 12.90 3.54
C ALA A 26 -3.51 12.30 3.25
N PHE A 27 -3.91 11.34 4.07
CA PHE A 27 -5.24 10.75 4.12
C PHE A 27 -5.97 11.31 5.33
N THR A 28 -6.98 12.14 5.11
CA THR A 28 -7.64 12.93 6.15
C THR A 28 -9.13 12.66 6.31
N ASP A 29 -9.68 11.77 5.50
CA ASP A 29 -11.12 11.61 5.37
C ASP A 29 -11.57 10.29 6.00
N LEU A 30 -12.63 10.39 6.80
CA LEU A 30 -13.33 9.26 7.40
C LEU A 30 -14.78 9.68 7.61
N ALA A 31 -15.71 9.04 6.90
CA ALA A 31 -17.13 9.43 6.96
C ALA A 31 -17.75 9.18 8.34
N SER A 32 -17.50 8.01 8.92
CA SER A 32 -18.04 7.61 10.23
C SER A 32 -17.20 6.51 10.88
N CYS A 33 -17.42 6.28 12.17
CA CYS A 33 -16.76 5.22 12.91
C CYS A 33 -17.02 3.84 12.27
N PRO A 34 -15.99 3.09 11.85
CA PRO A 34 -16.16 1.76 11.28
C PRO A 34 -16.66 0.72 12.29
N HIS A 35 -16.68 1.02 13.60
CA HIS A 35 -17.12 0.08 14.63
C HIS A 35 -18.60 0.22 15.00
N CYS A 36 -19.13 1.46 15.05
CA CYS A 36 -20.49 1.72 15.50
C CYS A 36 -21.29 2.66 14.60
N GLY A 37 -20.70 3.19 13.52
CA GLY A 37 -21.34 4.18 12.64
C GLY A 37 -21.39 5.61 13.19
N GLY A 38 -20.94 5.82 14.42
CA GLY A 38 -20.98 7.11 15.13
C GLY A 38 -20.04 8.19 14.58
N ASP A 39 -20.27 9.42 15.04
CA ASP A 39 -19.48 10.58 14.63
C ASP A 39 -18.03 10.50 15.11
N VAL A 40 -17.13 11.07 14.30
CA VAL A 40 -15.69 10.99 14.52
C VAL A 40 -15.07 12.39 14.62
N LYS A 41 -14.26 12.59 15.66
CA LYS A 41 -13.49 13.82 15.86
C LYS A 41 -12.01 13.56 15.56
N GLY A 42 -11.38 14.47 14.82
CA GLY A 42 -9.95 14.39 14.53
C GLY A 42 -9.12 14.31 15.82
N TYR A 43 -8.15 13.41 15.85
CA TYR A 43 -7.27 13.18 16.99
C TYR A 43 -5.84 13.67 16.69
N ASP A 44 -5.13 12.97 15.80
CA ASP A 44 -3.78 13.36 15.38
C ASP A 44 -3.44 12.84 13.97
N MET A 45 -2.24 13.15 13.49
CA MET A 45 -1.70 12.62 12.24
C MET A 45 -0.62 11.59 12.55
N ARG A 46 -0.67 10.43 11.88
CA ARG A 46 0.32 9.37 12.05
C ARG A 46 1.01 9.06 10.73
N ALA A 47 2.35 9.11 10.72
CA ALA A 47 3.14 8.63 9.60
C ALA A 47 3.04 7.09 9.49
N LYS A 48 2.68 6.58 8.31
CA LYS A 48 2.69 5.16 7.97
C LYS A 48 3.67 4.90 6.83
N ARG A 49 4.37 3.77 6.90
CA ARG A 49 5.29 3.31 5.87
C ARG A 49 4.50 2.84 4.66
N PHE A 50 4.59 3.55 3.54
CA PHE A 50 3.94 3.18 2.30
C PHE A 50 4.75 2.11 1.57
N ALA A 51 6.03 2.42 1.31
CA ALA A 51 7.00 1.55 0.67
C ALA A 51 8.41 1.81 1.22
N VAL A 52 9.35 0.92 0.90
CA VAL A 52 10.78 1.16 1.11
C VAL A 52 11.49 0.95 -0.22
N VAL A 53 12.20 1.98 -0.67
CA VAL A 53 12.89 2.00 -1.96
C VAL A 53 14.41 2.09 -1.79
N ILE A 54 15.15 1.75 -2.83
CA ILE A 54 16.60 1.97 -2.93
C ILE A 54 16.83 3.20 -3.78
N GLU A 55 17.38 4.26 -3.17
CA GLU A 55 17.75 5.51 -3.83
C GLU A 55 19.25 5.75 -3.58
N ASN A 56 20.03 5.95 -4.65
CA ASN A 56 21.48 6.16 -4.57
C ASN A 56 22.22 5.12 -3.70
N GLY A 57 21.79 3.85 -3.79
CA GLY A 57 22.36 2.73 -3.03
C GLY A 57 21.93 2.67 -1.55
N LYS A 58 21.11 3.62 -1.07
CA LYS A 58 20.60 3.68 0.30
C LYS A 58 19.12 3.35 0.37
N ARG A 59 18.67 2.81 1.50
CA ARG A 59 17.23 2.57 1.74
C ARG A 59 16.56 3.89 2.12
N ARG A 60 15.51 4.26 1.40
CA ARG A 60 14.60 5.36 1.74
C ARG A 60 13.22 4.80 2.05
N THR A 61 12.57 5.35 3.07
CA THR A 61 11.20 4.99 3.42
C THR A 61 10.25 6.04 2.87
N ILE A 62 9.35 5.65 1.97
CA ILE A 62 8.23 6.49 1.53
C ILE A 62 7.18 6.47 2.64
N ARG A 63 6.80 7.64 3.15
CA ARG A 63 5.84 7.76 4.25
C ARG A 63 4.61 8.53 3.80
N VAL A 64 3.43 8.04 4.19
CA VAL A 64 2.16 8.76 4.05
C VAL A 64 1.65 9.17 5.42
N MET A 65 0.87 10.24 5.48
CA MET A 65 0.28 10.75 6.70
C MET A 65 -1.18 10.30 6.80
N VAL A 66 -1.54 9.54 7.83
CA VAL A 66 -2.91 9.07 8.02
C VAL A 66 -3.49 9.71 9.27
N LYS A 67 -4.58 10.47 9.11
CA LYS A 67 -5.31 11.07 10.22
C LYS A 67 -5.95 9.99 11.06
N ARG A 68 -5.85 10.11 12.38
CA ARG A 68 -6.61 9.30 13.33
C ARG A 68 -7.75 10.11 13.89
N PHE A 69 -8.82 9.42 14.24
CA PHE A 69 -10.03 9.98 14.79
C PHE A 69 -10.43 9.23 16.05
N ARG A 70 -11.09 9.91 16.97
CA ARG A 70 -11.77 9.30 18.11
C ARG A 70 -13.27 9.34 17.88
N CYS A 71 -13.91 8.19 17.89
CA CYS A 71 -15.37 8.11 17.86
C CYS A 71 -15.96 8.75 19.11
N GLN A 72 -16.99 9.58 18.94
CA GLN A 72 -17.66 10.25 20.05
C GLN A 72 -18.62 9.32 20.81
N ASP A 73 -19.10 8.24 20.17
CA ASP A 73 -20.09 7.34 20.76
C ASP A 73 -19.43 6.16 21.48
N CYS A 74 -18.58 5.40 20.78
CA CYS A 74 -17.95 4.19 21.33
C CYS A 74 -16.52 4.40 21.83
N GLY A 75 -15.98 5.62 21.70
CA GLY A 75 -14.63 5.98 22.14
C GLY A 75 -13.47 5.35 21.34
N SER A 76 -13.77 4.50 20.35
CA SER A 76 -12.75 3.78 19.58
C SER A 76 -11.88 4.70 18.72
N LEU A 77 -10.60 4.36 18.59
CA LEU A 77 -9.66 5.06 17.73
C LEU A 77 -9.72 4.49 16.30
N CYS A 78 -10.07 5.35 15.35
CA CYS A 78 -10.27 5.01 13.95
C CYS A 78 -9.21 5.72 13.10
N CYS A 79 -8.86 5.17 11.94
CA CYS A 79 -7.95 5.83 10.99
C CYS A 79 -8.75 6.34 9.79
N ALA A 80 -8.28 7.41 9.14
CA ALA A 80 -8.72 7.81 7.82
C ALA A 80 -8.61 6.66 6.84
N ASP A 81 -9.47 6.69 5.82
CA ASP A 81 -9.43 5.72 4.73
C ASP A 81 -8.08 5.88 4.00
N ALA A 82 -7.32 4.78 3.94
CA ALA A 82 -5.96 4.75 3.41
C ALA A 82 -5.69 3.38 2.77
N PRO A 83 -4.83 3.28 1.74
CA PRO A 83 -4.61 2.06 0.97
C PRO A 83 -3.71 1.07 1.73
N PHE A 84 -4.24 0.49 2.80
CA PHE A 84 -3.57 -0.48 3.64
C PHE A 84 -4.55 -1.59 4.00
N TYR A 85 -4.16 -2.84 3.72
CA TYR A 85 -4.86 -3.97 4.29
C TYR A 85 -4.72 -4.00 5.83
N PRO A 86 -5.70 -4.60 6.53
CA PRO A 86 -5.59 -4.82 7.96
C PRO A 86 -4.31 -5.59 8.32
N ASN A 87 -3.60 -5.11 9.34
CA ASN A 87 -2.40 -5.74 9.87
C ASN A 87 -1.26 -5.91 8.85
N THR A 88 -1.13 -5.01 7.88
CA THR A 88 0.06 -4.93 7.01
C THR A 88 0.96 -3.76 7.38
N ARG A 89 2.26 -3.92 7.07
CA ARG A 89 3.29 -2.91 7.35
C ARG A 89 3.53 -1.97 6.17
N LEU A 90 3.12 -2.38 4.98
CA LEU A 90 3.28 -1.68 3.71
C LEU A 90 1.89 -1.45 3.10
N ALA A 91 1.80 -0.49 2.18
CA ALA A 91 0.57 -0.17 1.49
C ALA A 91 0.10 -1.33 0.58
N SER A 92 -1.20 -1.36 0.28
CA SER A 92 -1.82 -2.41 -0.52
C SER A 92 -1.14 -2.64 -1.87
N PRO A 93 -0.69 -1.64 -2.66
CA PRO A 93 -0.05 -1.93 -3.95
C PRO A 93 1.24 -2.75 -3.82
N ILE A 94 1.95 -2.61 -2.69
CA ILE A 94 3.15 -3.39 -2.41
C ILE A 94 2.80 -4.80 -1.93
N VAL A 95 1.76 -4.92 -1.10
CA VAL A 95 1.23 -6.23 -0.66
C VAL A 95 0.76 -7.02 -1.87
N ASP A 96 -0.03 -6.39 -2.74
CA ASP A 96 -0.57 -6.96 -3.97
C ASP A 96 0.54 -7.47 -4.88
N LEU A 97 1.55 -6.64 -5.15
CA LEU A 97 2.70 -7.02 -5.96
C LEU A 97 3.46 -8.20 -5.35
N CYS A 98 3.61 -8.26 -4.02
CA CYS A 98 4.25 -9.40 -3.37
C CYS A 98 3.45 -10.69 -3.55
N VAL A 99 2.13 -10.64 -3.40
CA VAL A 99 1.23 -11.80 -3.54
C VAL A 99 1.23 -12.30 -4.98
N LEU A 100 1.01 -11.41 -5.96
CA LEU A 100 0.99 -11.75 -7.38
C LEU A 100 2.30 -12.39 -7.85
N LEU A 101 3.44 -11.79 -7.49
CA LEU A 101 4.74 -12.37 -7.86
C LEU A 101 5.00 -13.70 -7.14
N ALA A 102 4.54 -13.86 -5.90
CA ALA A 102 4.69 -15.11 -5.15
C ALA A 102 3.90 -16.28 -5.75
N GLN A 103 2.82 -16.00 -6.50
CA GLN A 103 2.10 -17.02 -7.26
C GLN A 103 2.89 -17.51 -8.49
N GLN A 104 3.78 -16.66 -9.04
CA GLN A 104 4.57 -16.99 -10.22
C GLN A 104 5.95 -17.58 -9.89
N MET A 105 6.49 -17.29 -8.70
CA MET A 105 7.86 -17.68 -8.37
C MET A 105 8.13 -17.79 -6.86
N PRO A 106 9.18 -18.54 -6.45
CA PRO A 106 9.54 -18.67 -5.04
C PRO A 106 9.89 -17.32 -4.38
N PHE A 107 9.61 -17.18 -3.08
CA PHE A 107 9.78 -15.92 -2.33
C PHE A 107 11.18 -15.30 -2.41
N ASN A 108 12.23 -16.12 -2.50
CA ASN A 108 13.59 -15.63 -2.71
C ASN A 108 13.74 -14.89 -4.04
N ARG A 109 13.11 -15.42 -5.10
CA ARG A 109 13.11 -14.83 -6.43
C ARG A 109 12.26 -13.57 -6.46
N VAL A 110 11.10 -13.57 -5.80
CA VAL A 110 10.29 -12.34 -5.60
C VAL A 110 11.13 -11.22 -4.96
N ALA A 111 11.83 -11.52 -3.85
CA ALA A 111 12.68 -10.53 -3.19
C ALA A 111 13.83 -10.01 -4.07
N GLN A 112 14.30 -10.80 -5.03
CA GLN A 112 15.28 -10.36 -6.02
C GLN A 112 14.63 -9.46 -7.08
N TYR A 113 13.48 -9.84 -7.65
CA TYR A 113 12.74 -9.00 -8.61
C TYR A 113 12.35 -7.65 -8.01
N LEU A 114 11.83 -7.64 -6.78
CA LEU A 114 11.52 -6.40 -6.06
C LEU A 114 12.77 -5.53 -5.91
N ARG A 115 13.92 -6.12 -5.54
CA ARG A 115 15.17 -5.37 -5.43
C ARG A 115 15.65 -4.78 -6.76
N GLU A 116 15.49 -5.50 -7.86
CA GLU A 116 15.80 -4.97 -9.21
C GLU A 116 14.84 -3.83 -9.60
N MET A 117 13.58 -3.88 -9.14
CA MET A 117 12.61 -2.77 -9.20
C MET A 117 12.85 -1.69 -8.13
N ARG A 118 14.01 -1.71 -7.45
CA ARG A 118 14.38 -0.82 -6.34
C ARG A 118 13.46 -0.87 -5.13
N LEU A 119 12.60 -1.87 -5.00
CA LEU A 119 11.74 -2.12 -3.85
C LEU A 119 12.43 -3.03 -2.82
N VAL A 120 12.32 -2.66 -1.54
CA VAL A 120 12.90 -3.42 -0.43
C VAL A 120 11.78 -4.10 0.36
N VAL A 121 11.56 -5.38 0.06
CA VAL A 121 10.72 -6.27 0.88
C VAL A 121 11.51 -7.55 1.14
N ASP A 122 11.59 -7.94 2.41
CA ASP A 122 12.30 -9.17 2.78
C ASP A 122 11.45 -10.42 2.50
N ARG A 123 12.15 -11.55 2.31
CA ARG A 123 11.53 -12.86 2.05
C ARG A 123 10.49 -13.26 3.11
N GLY A 124 10.73 -12.94 4.39
CA GLY A 124 9.81 -13.27 5.48
C GLY A 124 8.51 -12.50 5.37
N THR A 125 8.59 -11.21 5.07
CA THR A 125 7.44 -10.34 4.81
C THR A 125 6.65 -10.80 3.58
N ILE A 126 7.32 -11.14 2.48
CA ILE A 126 6.67 -11.69 1.26
C ILE A 126 5.90 -12.97 1.61
N ARG A 127 6.56 -13.92 2.30
CA ARG A 127 5.91 -15.17 2.73
C ARG A 127 4.68 -14.90 3.60
N ASN A 128 4.76 -13.95 4.52
CA ASN A 128 3.66 -13.59 5.42
C ASN A 128 2.46 -12.98 4.66
N TYR A 129 2.71 -12.20 3.60
CA TYR A 129 1.63 -11.70 2.74
C TYR A 129 1.03 -12.83 1.90
N ALA A 130 1.86 -13.64 1.25
CA ALA A 130 1.38 -14.77 0.44
C ALA A 130 0.54 -15.77 1.25
N SER A 131 0.91 -16.06 2.52
CA SER A 131 0.11 -16.94 3.39
C SER A 131 -1.27 -16.39 3.79
N ARG A 132 -1.54 -15.11 3.49
CA ARG A 132 -2.78 -14.40 3.81
C ARG A 132 -3.51 -13.97 2.53
N GLU A 133 -3.18 -14.53 1.37
CA GLU A 133 -3.74 -14.09 0.08
C GLU A 133 -5.28 -14.10 0.05
N PHE A 134 -5.92 -15.07 0.72
CA PHE A 134 -7.37 -15.15 0.84
C PHE A 134 -8.01 -13.98 1.60
N GLU A 135 -7.25 -13.25 2.43
CA GLU A 135 -7.73 -12.08 3.17
C GLU A 135 -7.80 -10.81 2.31
N PHE A 136 -7.13 -10.79 1.15
CA PHE A 136 -7.02 -9.59 0.30
C PHE A 136 -8.04 -9.55 -0.84
N GLY A 137 -8.74 -10.67 -1.09
CA GLY A 137 -9.67 -10.83 -2.21
C GLY A 137 -8.95 -11.01 -3.55
N ALA A 138 -9.72 -10.97 -4.64
CA ALA A 138 -9.16 -11.02 -5.98
C ALA A 138 -8.38 -9.73 -6.26
N ILE A 139 -7.08 -9.85 -6.55
CA ILE A 139 -6.20 -8.71 -6.84
C ILE A 139 -6.24 -8.44 -8.35
N PRO A 140 -6.79 -7.31 -8.82
CA PRO A 140 -6.80 -6.98 -10.23
C PRO A 140 -5.37 -6.73 -10.72
N ALA A 141 -4.96 -7.44 -11.76
CA ALA A 141 -3.60 -7.40 -12.28
C ALA A 141 -3.57 -7.50 -13.80
N THR A 142 -2.43 -7.13 -14.38
CA THR A 142 -2.14 -7.34 -15.80
C THR A 142 -0.69 -7.73 -16.00
N ASP A 143 -0.41 -8.41 -17.11
CA ASP A 143 0.96 -8.77 -17.47
C ASP A 143 1.70 -7.56 -18.06
N VAL A 144 2.84 -7.22 -17.44
CA VAL A 144 3.74 -6.17 -17.94
C VAL A 144 5.15 -6.74 -17.97
N PHE A 145 5.66 -6.96 -19.18
CA PHE A 145 6.96 -7.61 -19.44
C PHE A 145 7.10 -9.01 -18.79
N GLY A 146 6.02 -9.81 -18.77
CA GLY A 146 6.02 -11.16 -18.20
C GLY A 146 5.90 -11.21 -16.68
N LEU A 147 5.55 -10.08 -16.04
CA LEU A 147 5.32 -9.97 -14.60
C LEU A 147 3.89 -9.52 -14.34
N GLN A 148 3.21 -10.16 -13.38
CA GLN A 148 1.90 -9.70 -12.93
C GLN A 148 2.05 -8.44 -12.09
N LEU A 149 1.56 -7.32 -12.61
CA LEU A 149 1.52 -6.05 -11.90
C LEU A 149 0.10 -5.74 -11.44
N PRO A 150 -0.08 -5.30 -10.18
CA PRO A 150 -1.39 -4.90 -9.69
C PRO A 150 -1.83 -3.60 -10.36
N LEU A 151 -3.12 -3.53 -10.73
CA LEU A 151 -3.71 -2.33 -11.34
C LEU A 151 -3.59 -1.12 -10.41
N SER A 152 -3.62 -1.33 -9.09
CA SER A 152 -3.41 -0.28 -8.08
C SER A 152 -2.08 0.47 -8.28
N LEU A 153 -1.00 -0.24 -8.62
CA LEU A 153 0.31 0.36 -8.88
C LEU A 153 0.37 1.07 -10.24
N LEU A 154 -0.26 0.49 -11.26
CA LEU A 154 -0.34 1.09 -12.61
C LEU A 154 -1.18 2.37 -12.62
N ASN A 155 -2.27 2.39 -11.86
CA ASN A 155 -3.12 3.56 -11.70
C ASN A 155 -2.37 4.69 -10.97
N LEU A 156 -1.59 4.37 -9.93
CA LEU A 156 -0.73 5.36 -9.27
C LEU A 156 0.33 5.94 -10.23
N ALA A 157 0.92 5.09 -11.08
CA ALA A 157 1.87 5.54 -12.07
C ALA A 157 1.20 6.48 -13.10
N THR A 158 0.00 6.12 -13.57
CA THR A 158 -0.79 6.94 -14.50
C THR A 158 -1.20 8.27 -13.87
N LEU A 159 -1.64 8.26 -12.60
CA LEU A 159 -1.97 9.45 -11.83
C LEU A 159 -0.76 10.39 -11.69
N THR A 160 0.44 9.81 -11.52
CA THR A 160 1.70 10.57 -11.43
C THR A 160 2.08 11.19 -12.78
N LEU A 161 1.97 10.44 -13.88
CA LEU A 161 2.35 10.89 -15.23
C LEU A 161 1.44 12.00 -15.78
N ASN A 162 0.13 11.93 -15.50
CA ASN A 162 -0.84 12.89 -16.01
C ASN A 162 -0.88 14.21 -15.23
N ARG A 163 -0.08 14.32 -14.16
CA ARG A 163 -0.14 15.46 -13.25
C ARG A 163 0.69 16.63 -13.80
N LYS A 164 0.06 17.82 -13.88
CA LYS A 164 0.71 19.07 -14.31
C LYS A 164 1.40 19.84 -13.16
N GLY A 165 1.59 19.21 -12.00
CA GLY A 165 2.19 19.79 -10.79
C GLY A 165 1.31 19.63 -9.53
N GLY A 166 1.90 19.90 -8.36
CA GLY A 166 1.23 19.81 -7.04
C GLY A 166 1.28 18.41 -6.40
N PRO A 167 1.12 18.30 -5.06
CA PRO A 167 1.18 17.03 -4.33
C PRO A 167 -0.07 16.18 -4.58
N ILE A 168 0.06 14.85 -4.60
CA ILE A 168 -1.09 13.93 -4.74
C ILE A 168 -2.09 14.11 -3.60
N VAL A 169 -3.37 14.26 -3.93
CA VAL A 169 -4.45 14.33 -2.95
C VAL A 169 -4.78 12.93 -2.46
N GLY A 170 -4.94 12.73 -1.15
CA GLY A 170 -5.18 11.40 -0.56
C GLY A 170 -6.35 10.66 -1.18
N ALA A 171 -7.46 11.35 -1.48
CA ALA A 171 -8.62 10.75 -2.14
C ALA A 171 -8.31 10.21 -3.56
N GLU A 172 -7.49 10.92 -4.35
CA GLU A 172 -7.06 10.47 -5.67
C GLU A 172 -6.18 9.21 -5.56
N ALA A 173 -5.24 9.21 -4.61
CA ALA A 173 -4.38 8.05 -4.35
C ALA A 173 -5.19 6.84 -3.88
N LEU A 174 -6.18 7.06 -3.00
CA LEU A 174 -7.05 6.01 -2.48
C LEU A 174 -7.85 5.36 -3.62
N ALA A 175 -8.46 6.17 -4.48
CA ALA A 175 -9.19 5.72 -5.66
C ALA A 175 -8.27 4.96 -6.63
N ALA A 176 -7.07 5.48 -6.91
CA ALA A 176 -6.09 4.81 -7.76
C ALA A 176 -5.69 3.42 -7.19
N CYS A 177 -5.63 3.29 -5.86
CA CYS A 177 -5.33 2.02 -5.20
C CYS A 177 -6.51 1.01 -5.19
N GLY A 178 -7.68 1.37 -5.73
CA GLY A 178 -8.87 0.51 -5.73
C GLY A 178 -9.64 0.49 -4.40
N PHE A 179 -9.41 1.46 -3.53
CA PHE A 179 -10.17 1.64 -2.29
C PHE A 179 -11.20 2.75 -2.53
N PRO A 180 -12.52 2.47 -2.51
CA PRO A 180 -13.50 3.54 -2.65
C PRO A 180 -13.40 4.49 -1.46
N ALA A 181 -13.43 5.79 -1.72
CA ALA A 181 -13.69 6.78 -0.70
C ALA A 181 -15.16 6.65 -0.28
N ALA A 182 -15.41 6.08 0.91
CA ALA A 182 -16.70 6.10 1.58
C ALA A 182 -17.93 5.55 0.82
N ASP A 183 -17.84 4.34 0.24
CA ASP A 183 -19.03 3.50 0.08
C ASP A 183 -18.77 2.10 0.66
N ARG A 184 -19.33 1.88 1.85
CA ARG A 184 -19.07 0.73 2.71
C ARG A 184 -20.18 -0.31 2.53
N THR A 185 -20.15 -1.04 1.43
CA THR A 185 -20.62 -2.43 1.50
C THR A 185 -19.44 -3.27 2.01
N PRO A 186 -19.45 -3.76 3.26
CA PRO A 186 -18.38 -4.60 3.75
C PRO A 186 -18.40 -5.90 2.95
N LEU A 187 -17.35 -6.19 2.16
CA LEU A 187 -17.22 -7.49 1.50
C LEU A 187 -17.05 -8.63 2.52
N HIS A 188 -16.66 -8.33 3.76
CA HIS A 188 -16.61 -9.32 4.84
C HIS A 188 -16.91 -8.71 6.22
N PRO A 189 -17.53 -9.48 7.13
CA PRO A 189 -17.61 -9.12 8.54
C PRO A 189 -16.22 -9.25 9.18
N GLY A 190 -15.45 -8.16 9.14
CA GLY A 190 -14.14 -8.10 9.76
C GLY A 190 -14.24 -8.13 11.28
N ARG A 191 -13.67 -9.17 11.90
CA ARG A 191 -13.43 -9.23 13.35
C ARG A 191 -12.59 -8.02 13.79
N PRO A 192 -12.87 -7.38 14.94
CA PRO A 192 -12.14 -6.19 15.35
C PRO A 192 -10.63 -6.48 15.43
N PRO A 193 -9.76 -5.59 14.93
CA PRO A 193 -8.32 -5.76 15.06
C PRO A 193 -7.95 -5.81 16.54
N LYS A 194 -7.33 -6.92 16.99
CA LYS A 194 -6.67 -6.96 18.30
C LYS A 194 -5.50 -5.97 18.26
N GLU A 195 -5.54 -4.96 19.12
CA GLU A 195 -4.49 -3.96 19.26
C GLU A 195 -3.12 -4.60 19.47
N ARG A 196 -2.30 -4.60 18.42
CA ARG A 196 -0.85 -4.78 18.51
C ARG A 196 -0.16 -3.75 17.64
N TYR A 197 -0.31 -2.48 18.01
CA TYR A 197 0.50 -1.39 17.46
C TYR A 197 1.55 -0.97 18.49
N GLN A 198 2.57 -1.81 18.69
CA GLN A 198 3.79 -1.40 19.38
C GLN A 198 5.00 -1.41 18.44
N ARG A 199 5.72 -0.28 18.51
CA ARG A 199 7.11 -0.02 18.14
C ARG A 199 7.42 0.22 16.65
N TYR A 200 7.39 1.50 16.29
CA TYR A 200 8.34 2.08 15.33
C TYR A 200 8.92 3.34 15.99
N GLU A 201 10.04 3.16 16.68
CA GLU A 201 11.10 4.17 16.78
C GLU A 201 12.04 3.96 15.59
#